data_AF-A0A518EQR2-F1
#
_entry.id   AF-A0A518EQR2-F1
#
_cell.length_a   1.000
_cell.length_b   1.000
_cell.length_c   1.000
_cell.angle_alpha   90.00
_cell.angle_beta   90.00
_cell.angle_gamma   90.00
#
_symmetry.space_group_name_H-M   'P 1'
#
loop_
_entity.id
_entity.type
_entity.pdbx_description
1 polymer ?
#
loop_
_entity_poly.entity_id
_entity_poly.type
_entity_poly.pdbx_seq_one_letter_code
_entity_poly.pdbx_strand_id
1 'polypeptide(L)'
;MSLVHSVLTGVATELEADPHSDTAWGTAREALAHYGIPRDTDPQLTSAIEGRDADSLARIVQGWHSGDRVMLEHDRSVLKRAMKAYRKSLKVTILDAESSLGGGPMSSGRRSTITGIMPPRRYPLEVWDQLVHQGRLAGGRRGIYELPPGG
;
A
#
# COMPACT_ATOMS: atom_id res chain seq x y z
N MET A 1 0.69 10.14 3.09
CA MET A 1 1.80 9.17 3.06
C MET A 1 1.54 8.26 1.88
N SER A 2 2.19 8.54 0.76
CA SER A 2 2.15 7.72 -0.45
C SER A 2 3.29 6.68 -0.40
N LEU A 3 3.30 5.73 -1.33
CA LEU A 3 4.32 4.69 -1.44
C LEU A 3 5.38 5.09 -2.45
N VAL A 4 6.65 4.90 -2.10
CA VAL A 4 7.77 5.16 -3.02
C VAL A 4 7.69 4.21 -4.20
N HIS A 5 7.30 2.96 -3.95
CA HIS A 5 6.99 1.97 -4.98
C HIS A 5 6.05 2.48 -6.09
N SER A 6 5.00 3.22 -5.74
CA SER A 6 4.02 3.73 -6.72
C SER A 6 4.65 4.72 -7.69
N VAL A 7 5.46 5.64 -7.14
CA VAL A 7 6.22 6.61 -7.94
C VAL A 7 7.24 5.89 -8.83
N LEU A 8 7.99 4.94 -8.28
CA LEU A 8 8.98 4.16 -9.04
C LEU A 8 8.34 3.28 -10.12
N THR A 9 7.11 2.82 -9.93
CA THR A 9 6.35 2.10 -10.95
C THR A 9 6.00 3.01 -12.13
N GLY A 10 5.55 4.24 -11.85
CA GLY A 10 5.32 5.24 -12.89
C GLY A 10 6.59 5.59 -13.64
N VAL A 11 7.70 5.79 -12.92
CA VAL A 11 9.02 6.05 -13.53
C VAL A 11 9.48 4.88 -14.39
N ALA A 12 9.36 3.64 -13.91
CA ALA A 12 9.74 2.46 -14.70
C ALA A 12 8.93 2.37 -16.00
N THR A 13 7.63 2.64 -15.94
CA THR A 13 6.76 2.68 -17.14
C THR A 13 7.18 3.77 -18.13
N GLU A 14 7.57 4.95 -17.64
CA GLU A 14 8.08 6.02 -18.50
C GLU A 14 9.42 5.64 -19.14
N LEU A 15 10.32 5.01 -18.37
CA LEU A 15 11.63 4.56 -18.85
C LEU A 15 11.55 3.37 -19.82
N GLU A 16 10.49 2.56 -19.76
CA GLU A 16 10.21 1.55 -20.80
C GLU A 16 9.92 2.21 -22.15
N ALA A 17 9.31 3.40 -22.17
CA ALA A 17 9.06 4.17 -23.38
C ALA A 17 10.28 4.99 -23.82
N ASP A 18 10.98 5.63 -22.87
CA ASP A 18 12.21 6.38 -23.09
C ASP A 18 13.25 6.09 -21.99
N PRO A 19 14.17 5.14 -22.22
CA PRO A 19 15.18 4.75 -21.22
C PRO A 19 16.12 5.89 -20.80
N HIS A 20 16.21 6.95 -21.59
CA HIS A 20 17.12 8.07 -21.36
C HIS A 20 16.40 9.32 -20.81
N SER A 21 15.12 9.25 -20.47
CA SER A 21 14.33 10.37 -19.92
C SER A 21 14.97 10.93 -18.65
N ASP A 22 15.57 12.13 -18.76
CA ASP A 22 16.18 12.81 -17.63
C ASP A 22 15.14 13.18 -16.57
N THR A 23 13.91 13.48 -17.00
CA THR A 23 12.77 13.74 -16.12
C THR A 23 12.42 12.51 -15.28
N ALA A 24 12.27 11.34 -15.89
CA ALA A 24 11.96 10.10 -15.18
C ALA A 24 13.03 9.76 -14.13
N TRP A 25 14.30 9.83 -14.54
CA TRP A 25 15.45 9.60 -13.65
C TRP A 25 15.57 10.67 -12.55
N GLY A 26 15.17 11.91 -12.82
CA GLY A 26 15.06 12.99 -11.84
C GLY A 26 13.96 12.72 -10.81
N THR A 27 12.78 12.32 -11.26
CA THR A 27 11.64 11.95 -10.40
C THR A 27 11.95 10.78 -9.48
N ALA A 28 12.65 9.74 -9.95
CA ALA A 28 13.08 8.64 -9.08
C ALA A 28 13.99 9.12 -7.93
N ARG A 29 14.97 9.97 -8.23
CA ARG A 29 15.89 10.53 -7.21
C ARG A 29 15.16 11.46 -6.25
N GLU A 30 14.30 12.32 -6.78
CA GLU A 30 13.48 13.24 -5.99
C GLU A 30 12.55 12.48 -5.04
N ALA A 31 11.92 11.39 -5.50
CA ALA A 31 11.08 10.56 -4.65
C ALA A 31 11.86 10.00 -3.46
N LEU A 32 13.04 9.41 -3.68
CA LEU A 32 13.88 8.90 -2.59
C LEU A 32 14.26 10.01 -1.60
N ALA A 33 14.62 11.19 -2.10
CA ALA A 33 14.96 12.34 -1.26
C ALA A 33 13.74 12.86 -0.47
N HIS A 34 12.58 12.96 -1.11
CA HIS A 34 11.33 13.43 -0.50
C HIS A 34 10.90 12.55 0.67
N TYR A 35 11.04 11.22 0.53
CA TYR A 35 10.69 10.26 1.58
C TYR A 35 11.84 9.98 2.56
N GLY A 36 12.98 10.67 2.40
CA GLY A 36 14.16 10.54 3.26
C GLY A 36 14.77 9.14 3.24
N ILE A 37 14.70 8.44 2.11
CA ILE A 37 15.25 7.10 1.95
C ILE A 37 16.75 7.23 1.68
N PRO A 38 17.63 6.74 2.59
CA PRO A 38 19.07 6.84 2.37
C PRO A 38 19.48 6.06 1.14
N ARG A 39 20.45 6.58 0.38
CA ARG A 39 21.00 5.94 -0.82
C ARG A 39 21.67 4.58 -0.53
N ASP A 40 21.99 4.27 0.72
CA ASP A 40 22.55 2.98 1.09
C ASP A 40 21.48 1.91 1.42
N THR A 41 20.18 2.29 1.44
CA THR A 41 19.09 1.38 1.86
C THR A 41 19.02 0.13 0.99
N ASP A 42 19.22 0.28 -0.32
CA ASP A 42 19.26 -0.82 -1.27
C ASP A 42 20.34 -0.54 -2.32
N PRO A 43 21.48 -1.25 -2.27
CA PRO A 43 22.61 -0.99 -3.15
C PRO A 43 22.29 -1.28 -4.62
N GLN A 44 21.36 -2.20 -4.91
CA GLN A 44 20.95 -2.51 -6.29
C GLN A 44 20.06 -1.40 -6.85
N LEU A 45 19.12 -0.89 -6.03
CA LEU A 45 18.28 0.25 -6.41
C LEU A 45 19.13 1.50 -6.68
N THR A 46 20.08 1.78 -5.79
CA THR A 46 20.97 2.92 -5.95
C THR A 46 21.87 2.79 -7.17
N SER A 47 22.43 1.59 -7.41
CA SER A 47 23.22 1.34 -8.62
C SER A 47 22.39 1.50 -9.89
N ALA A 48 21.13 1.04 -9.90
CA ALA A 48 20.23 1.19 -11.04
C ALA A 48 19.91 2.67 -11.34
N ILE A 49 19.60 3.46 -10.30
CA ILE A 49 19.27 4.88 -10.46
C ILE A 49 20.49 5.70 -10.88
N GLU A 50 21.64 5.49 -10.24
CA GLU A 50 22.86 6.23 -10.54
C GLU A 50 23.47 5.82 -11.89
N GLY A 51 23.43 4.53 -12.22
CA GLY A 51 23.81 4.00 -13.52
C GLY A 51 22.81 4.29 -14.65
N ARG A 52 21.65 4.87 -14.34
CA ARG A 52 20.52 5.07 -15.28
C ARG A 52 20.16 3.77 -16.03
N ASP A 53 20.15 2.66 -15.30
CA ASP A 53 19.88 1.32 -15.83
C ASP A 53 18.38 1.02 -15.72
N ALA A 54 17.64 1.32 -16.80
CA ALA A 54 16.19 1.18 -16.86
C ALA A 54 15.74 -0.26 -16.63
N ASP A 55 16.42 -1.22 -17.25
CA ASP A 55 16.15 -2.66 -17.10
C ASP A 55 16.27 -3.12 -15.64
N SER A 56 17.32 -2.70 -14.95
CA SER A 56 17.55 -3.06 -13.55
C SER A 56 16.51 -2.40 -12.64
N LEU A 57 16.15 -1.14 -12.89
CA LEU A 57 15.08 -0.47 -12.14
C LEU A 57 13.74 -1.20 -12.33
N ALA A 58 13.38 -1.52 -13.58
CA ALA A 58 12.15 -2.24 -13.91
C ALA A 58 12.11 -3.62 -13.24
N ARG A 59 13.22 -4.38 -13.25
CA ARG A 59 13.31 -5.66 -12.53
C ARG A 59 13.13 -5.52 -11.02
N ILE A 60 13.68 -4.47 -10.41
CA ILE A 60 13.53 -4.22 -8.97
C ILE A 60 12.07 -3.93 -8.64
N VAL A 61 11.43 -3.04 -9.40
CA VAL A 61 10.01 -2.69 -9.24
C VAL A 61 9.12 -3.92 -9.45
N GLN A 62 9.38 -4.70 -10.51
CA GLN A 62 8.63 -5.90 -10.80
C GLN A 62 8.82 -7.00 -9.73
N GLY A 63 10.00 -7.08 -9.13
CA GLY A 63 10.28 -7.97 -8.00
C GLY A 63 9.45 -7.61 -6.77
N TRP A 64 9.26 -6.31 -6.50
CA TRP A 64 8.37 -5.86 -5.42
C TRP A 64 6.90 -6.20 -5.71
N HIS A 65 6.46 -6.02 -6.96
CA HIS A 65 5.10 -6.36 -7.38
C HIS A 65 4.83 -7.87 -7.33
N SER A 66 5.81 -8.69 -7.72
CA SER A 66 5.65 -10.16 -7.77
C SER A 66 5.81 -10.82 -6.38
N GLY A 67 6.25 -10.07 -5.37
CA GLY A 67 6.55 -10.60 -4.04
C GLY A 67 7.87 -11.37 -3.94
N ASP A 68 8.63 -11.46 -5.04
CA ASP A 68 9.95 -12.08 -5.08
C ASP A 68 11.00 -11.25 -4.32
N ARG A 69 10.78 -9.93 -4.26
CA ARG A 69 11.65 -8.99 -3.53
C ARG A 69 10.92 -8.33 -2.36
N VAL A 70 11.62 -8.22 -1.25
CA VAL A 70 11.15 -7.45 -0.08
C VAL A 70 11.10 -5.96 -0.43
N MET A 71 9.94 -5.34 -0.22
CA MET A 71 9.75 -3.89 -0.38
C MET A 71 10.61 -3.08 0.59
N LEU A 72 10.86 -1.81 0.23
CA LEU A 72 11.59 -0.86 1.08
C LEU A 72 10.96 -0.73 2.47
N GLU A 73 11.79 -0.53 3.50
CA GLU A 73 11.33 -0.42 4.88
C GLU A 73 10.33 0.74 5.07
N HIS A 74 10.51 1.84 4.34
CA HIS A 74 9.56 2.95 4.32
C HIS A 74 8.15 2.48 3.93
N ASP A 75 8.03 1.80 2.79
CA ASP A 75 6.76 1.33 2.24
C ASP A 75 6.14 0.27 3.17
N ARG A 76 6.95 -0.66 3.69
CA ARG A 76 6.50 -1.65 4.68
C ARG A 76 5.95 -1.00 5.95
N SER A 77 6.59 0.06 6.43
CA SER A 77 6.14 0.84 7.58
C SER A 77 4.81 1.54 7.29
N VAL A 78 4.65 2.14 6.10
CA VAL A 78 3.39 2.76 5.67
C VAL A 78 2.27 1.72 5.59
N LEU A 79 2.50 0.58 4.94
CA LEU A 79 1.53 -0.53 4.83
C LEU A 79 1.14 -1.08 6.20
N LYS A 80 2.10 -1.25 7.12
CA LYS A 80 1.84 -1.69 8.50
C LYS A 80 0.97 -0.69 9.26
N ARG A 81 1.26 0.60 9.13
CA ARG A 81 0.46 1.67 9.78
C ARG A 81 -0.95 1.76 9.17
N ALA A 82 -1.08 1.60 7.86
CA ALA A 82 -2.36 1.56 7.17
C ALA A 82 -3.21 0.37 7.63
N MET A 83 -2.64 -0.84 7.68
CA MET A 83 -3.37 -2.02 8.18
C MET A 83 -3.81 -1.84 9.64
N LYS A 84 -2.96 -1.25 10.49
CA LYS A 84 -3.33 -0.95 11.90
C LYS A 84 -4.49 0.05 11.97
N ALA A 85 -4.47 1.09 11.14
CA ALA A 85 -5.56 2.06 11.06
C ALA A 85 -6.86 1.40 10.58
N TYR A 86 -6.80 0.55 9.55
CA TYR A 86 -7.94 -0.20 9.04
C TYR A 86 -8.57 -1.10 10.11
N ARG A 87 -7.78 -1.96 10.78
CA ARG A 87 -8.30 -2.83 11.85
C ARG A 87 -8.94 -2.03 12.99
N LYS A 88 -8.34 -0.90 13.35
CA LYS A 88 -8.91 0.00 14.38
C LYS A 88 -10.26 0.57 13.92
N SER A 89 -10.34 1.07 12.70
CA SER A 89 -11.59 1.58 12.13
C SER A 89 -12.67 0.49 12.04
N LEU A 90 -12.32 -0.70 11.56
CA LEU A 90 -13.24 -1.82 11.45
C LEU A 90 -13.83 -2.19 12.81
N LYS A 91 -12.98 -2.28 13.85
CA LYS A 91 -13.42 -2.57 15.22
C LYS A 91 -14.41 -1.50 15.75
N VAL A 92 -14.13 -0.23 15.49
CA VAL A 92 -15.02 0.87 15.91
C VAL A 92 -16.36 0.79 15.18
N THR A 93 -16.35 0.57 13.86
CA THR A 93 -17.58 0.44 13.07
C THR A 93 -18.43 -0.76 13.50
N ILE A 94 -17.81 -1.90 13.81
CA ILE A 94 -18.51 -3.07 14.35
C ILE A 94 -19.19 -2.73 15.69
N LEU A 95 -18.46 -2.09 16.61
CA LEU A 95 -18.98 -1.72 17.93
C LEU A 95 -20.14 -0.72 17.85
N ASP A 96 -20.05 0.26 16.94
CA ASP A 96 -21.11 1.25 16.70
C ASP A 96 -22.40 0.60 16.17
N ALA A 97 -22.25 -0.35 15.25
CA ALA A 97 -23.37 -1.14 14.74
C ALA A 97 -23.99 -2.04 15.82
N GLU A 98 -23.18 -2.69 16.66
CA GLU A 98 -23.68 -3.50 17.78
C GLU A 98 -24.41 -2.64 18.82
N SER A 99 -23.89 -1.44 19.11
CA SER A 99 -24.51 -0.49 20.04
C SER A 99 -25.87 0.01 19.55
N SER A 100 -25.98 0.32 18.24
CA SER A 100 -27.24 0.76 17.62
C SER A 100 -28.31 -0.33 17.58
N LEU A 101 -27.91 -1.61 17.56
CA LEU A 101 -28.82 -2.76 17.58
C LEU A 101 -29.34 -3.10 19.00
N GLY A 102 -28.76 -2.51 20.05
CA GLY A 102 -29.05 -2.84 21.47
C GLY A 102 -30.20 -2.06 22.13
N GLY A 103 -31.00 -1.29 21.38
CA GLY A 103 -31.95 -0.32 21.93
C GLY A 103 -33.28 -0.85 22.52
N GLY A 104 -33.47 -2.16 22.69
CA GLY A 104 -34.73 -2.71 23.22
C GLY A 104 -34.53 -3.90 24.16
N PRO A 105 -35.34 -4.05 25.23
CA PRO A 105 -35.18 -5.06 26.29
C PRO A 105 -35.32 -6.52 25.83
N MET A 106 -35.54 -6.77 24.53
CA MET A 106 -35.66 -8.11 23.94
C MET A 106 -34.59 -8.42 22.88
N SER A 107 -33.60 -7.54 22.66
CA SER A 107 -32.54 -7.76 21.65
C SER A 107 -31.29 -8.37 22.28
N SER A 108 -31.40 -9.63 22.73
CA SER A 108 -30.25 -10.38 23.22
C SER A 108 -29.32 -10.77 22.05
N GLY A 109 -28.16 -10.13 21.94
CA GLY A 109 -26.96 -10.74 21.36
C GLY A 109 -26.81 -10.77 19.83
N ARG A 110 -27.35 -9.81 19.09
CA ARG A 110 -27.09 -9.72 17.64
C ARG A 110 -25.66 -9.22 17.38
N ARG A 111 -24.77 -10.12 16.95
CA ARG A 111 -23.44 -9.75 16.44
C ARG A 111 -23.54 -9.06 15.09
N SER A 112 -22.76 -8.01 14.88
CA SER A 112 -22.72 -7.31 13.58
C SER A 112 -22.15 -8.23 12.48
N THR A 113 -22.81 -8.24 11.31
CA THR A 113 -22.36 -8.99 10.11
C THR A 113 -21.39 -8.17 9.24
N ILE A 114 -20.79 -7.11 9.78
CA ILE A 114 -19.90 -6.22 9.03
C ILE A 114 -18.56 -6.92 8.82
N THR A 115 -18.31 -7.33 7.59
CA THR A 115 -17.07 -7.99 7.13
C THR A 115 -16.06 -7.00 6.54
N GLY A 116 -16.50 -5.81 6.18
CA GLY A 116 -15.69 -4.79 5.52
C GLY A 116 -16.13 -3.36 5.78
N ILE A 117 -15.19 -2.44 5.57
CA ILE A 117 -15.43 -1.00 5.68
C ILE A 117 -14.75 -0.23 4.54
N MET A 118 -15.24 0.99 4.31
CA MET A 118 -14.49 2.00 3.56
C MET A 118 -13.19 2.33 4.30
N PRO A 119 -12.03 2.33 3.64
CA PRO A 119 -10.78 2.54 4.33
C PRO A 119 -10.65 4.00 4.76
N PRO A 120 -9.87 4.29 5.82
CA PRO A 120 -9.69 5.64 6.29
C PRO A 120 -8.94 6.50 5.26
N ARG A 121 -9.50 7.67 4.92
CA ARG A 121 -9.01 8.62 3.90
C ARG A 121 -7.59 9.16 4.11
N ARG A 122 -7.00 8.93 5.28
CA ARG A 122 -5.62 9.34 5.64
C ARG A 122 -4.54 8.60 4.83
N TYR A 123 -4.89 7.48 4.19
CA TYR A 123 -4.01 6.74 3.29
C TYR A 123 -4.63 6.72 1.89
N PRO A 124 -3.81 6.96 0.84
CA PRO A 124 -4.27 6.91 -0.54
C PRO A 124 -4.68 5.50 -0.95
N LEU A 125 -5.46 5.40 -2.04
CA LEU A 125 -5.98 4.13 -2.57
C LEU A 125 -4.88 3.14 -2.95
N GLU A 126 -3.75 3.63 -3.47
CA GLU A 126 -2.57 2.81 -3.81
C GLU A 126 -2.05 1.98 -2.62
N VAL A 127 -2.13 2.51 -1.39
CA VAL A 127 -1.69 1.78 -0.19
C VAL A 127 -2.63 0.61 0.09
N TRP A 128 -3.93 0.79 -0.15
CA TRP A 128 -4.93 -0.25 0.04
C TRP A 128 -4.89 -1.29 -1.08
N ASP A 129 -4.68 -0.84 -2.31
CA ASP A 129 -4.49 -1.70 -3.48
C ASP A 129 -3.28 -2.61 -3.28
N GLN A 130 -2.15 -2.07 -2.80
CA GLN A 130 -0.98 -2.87 -2.46
C GLN A 130 -1.23 -3.86 -1.32
N LEU A 131 -2.05 -3.52 -0.32
CA LEU A 131 -2.45 -4.47 0.72
C LEU A 131 -3.36 -5.60 0.18
N VAL A 132 -4.20 -5.31 -0.80
CA VAL A 132 -5.03 -6.31 -1.49
C VAL A 132 -4.16 -7.22 -2.35
N HIS A 133 -3.24 -6.62 -3.11
CA HIS A 133 -2.28 -7.35 -3.94
C HIS A 133 -1.42 -8.32 -3.12
N GLN A 134 -0.99 -7.91 -1.92
CA GLN A 134 -0.29 -8.78 -0.97
C GLN A 134 -1.18 -9.85 -0.30
N GLY A 135 -2.48 -9.90 -0.62
CA GLY A 135 -3.45 -10.80 0.01
C GLY A 135 -3.76 -10.48 1.48
N ARG A 136 -3.35 -9.30 1.99
CA ARG A 136 -3.55 -8.88 3.37
C ARG A 136 -4.95 -8.30 3.61
N LEU A 137 -5.59 -7.85 2.55
CA LEU A 137 -6.99 -7.41 2.50
C LEU A 137 -7.65 -8.07 1.29
N ALA A 138 -8.96 -8.28 1.36
CA ALA A 138 -9.76 -8.63 0.20
C ALA A 138 -10.38 -7.33 -0.36
N GLY A 139 -10.12 -7.04 -1.63
CA GLY A 139 -10.73 -5.91 -2.33
C GLY A 139 -12.20 -6.21 -2.63
N GLY A 140 -13.11 -5.45 -2.03
CA GLY A 140 -14.53 -5.53 -2.28
C GLY A 140 -14.98 -4.63 -3.42
N ARG A 141 -16.17 -4.90 -3.97
CA ARG A 141 -16.79 -4.02 -4.98
C ARG A 141 -17.11 -2.66 -4.31
N ARG A 142 -16.71 -1.55 -4.95
CA ARG A 142 -16.97 -0.15 -4.56
C ARG A 142 -16.05 0.46 -3.47
N GLY A 143 -14.80 0.01 -3.35
CA GLY A 143 -13.84 0.64 -2.42
C GLY A 143 -14.08 0.28 -0.95
N ILE A 144 -14.86 -0.78 -0.71
CA ILE A 144 -14.96 -1.45 0.58
C ILE A 144 -13.88 -2.52 0.58
N TYR A 145 -13.12 -2.62 1.66
CA TYR A 145 -12.13 -3.66 1.85
C TYR A 145 -12.61 -4.58 2.97
N GLU A 146 -12.22 -5.84 2.91
CA GLU A 146 -12.55 -6.87 3.89
C GLU A 146 -11.27 -7.52 4.40
N LEU A 147 -11.36 -8.17 5.57
CA LEU A 147 -10.28 -9.05 6.01
C LEU A 147 -10.40 -10.39 5.24
N PRO A 148 -9.27 -10.98 4.79
CA PRO A 148 -9.31 -12.27 4.12
C PRO A 148 -9.89 -13.35 5.07
N PRO A 149 -10.65 -14.33 4.54
CA PRO A 149 -11.18 -15.41 5.35
C PRO A 149 -10.03 -16.27 5.90
N GLY A 150 -9.72 -16.14 7.20
CA GLY A 150 -8.69 -16.93 7.88
C GLY A 150 -7.57 -16.14 8.57
N GLY A 151 -7.69 -14.82 8.74
CA GLY A 151 -6.70 -13.96 9.43
C GLY A 151 -7.01 -13.63 10.88
#